data_AF-A0A327KK09-F1
#
_entry.id   AF-A0A327KK09-F1
#
_cell.length_a   1.000
_cell.length_b   1.000
_cell.length_c   1.000
_cell.angle_alpha   90.00
_cell.angle_beta   90.00
_cell.angle_gamma   90.00
#
_symmetry.space_group_name_H-M   'P 1'
#
loop_
_entity.id
_entity.type
_entity.pdbx_description
1 polymer ?
#
loop_
_entity_poly.entity_id
_entity_poly.type
_entity_poly.pdbx_seq_one_letter_code
_entity_poly.pdbx_strand_id
1 'polypeptide(L)'
;MAHETLRERFEDDARLAVRLVGIAYVALWLVTWWALGHGSAVLGPDRGCRLESLADVFMWSCTTGTRLHVVADLVNGALASTVWAPAVVMSAAMQPEVRLAAFAVVGLHLVGLPAALLVVIRFGTRLCDRIARRGSAVSGPDTPPDDGAPASGGATLAGATTLTGCVQPLRRKARPPVTPRSTFGLRQAIPS
;
A
#
# COMPACT_ATOMS: atom_id res chain seq x y z
N MET A 1 -13.42 -30.61 17.03
CA MET A 1 -14.33 -29.49 16.70
C MET A 1 -13.92 -28.17 17.37
N ALA A 2 -13.78 -28.05 18.70
CA ALA A 2 -13.42 -26.77 19.33
C ALA A 2 -12.07 -26.15 18.86
N HIS A 3 -11.03 -26.98 18.63
CA HIS A 3 -9.73 -26.51 18.15
C HIS A 3 -9.76 -25.89 16.74
N GLU A 4 -10.67 -26.32 15.88
CA GLU A 4 -10.77 -25.85 14.50
C GLU A 4 -11.33 -24.42 14.46
N THR A 5 -12.37 -24.15 15.26
CA THR A 5 -12.99 -22.82 15.38
C THR A 5 -12.06 -21.75 15.97
N LEU A 6 -11.13 -22.12 16.85
CA LEU A 6 -10.15 -21.18 17.40
C LEU A 6 -9.11 -20.78 16.36
N ARG A 7 -8.66 -21.75 15.55
CA ARG A 7 -7.67 -21.50 14.49
C ARG A 7 -8.20 -20.52 13.44
N GLU A 8 -9.44 -20.71 13.00
CA GLU A 8 -10.08 -19.82 12.02
C GLU A 8 -10.15 -18.36 12.53
N ARG A 9 -10.53 -18.16 13.79
CA ARG A 9 -10.55 -16.83 14.41
C ARG A 9 -9.17 -16.18 14.45
N PHE A 10 -8.14 -16.92 14.86
CA PHE A 10 -6.77 -16.39 14.87
C PHE A 10 -6.27 -16.02 13.47
N GLU A 11 -6.64 -16.79 12.42
CA GLU A 11 -6.26 -16.48 11.05
C GLU A 11 -6.94 -15.20 10.54
N ASP A 12 -8.21 -14.98 10.88
CA ASP A 12 -8.93 -13.76 10.51
C ASP A 12 -8.40 -12.52 11.25
N ASP A 13 -8.15 -12.64 12.55
CA ASP A 13 -7.56 -11.59 13.37
C ASP A 13 -6.15 -11.23 12.89
N ALA A 14 -5.33 -12.23 12.55
CA ALA A 14 -3.99 -12.01 12.00
C ALA A 14 -4.05 -11.26 10.65
N ARG A 15 -4.99 -11.63 9.76
CA ARG A 15 -5.17 -10.92 8.47
C ARG A 15 -5.61 -9.48 8.68
N LEU A 16 -6.48 -9.22 9.65
CA LEU A 16 -6.92 -7.87 9.99
C LEU A 16 -5.74 -7.06 10.56
N ALA A 17 -4.99 -7.63 11.49
CA ALA A 17 -3.82 -7.01 12.09
C ALA A 17 -2.77 -6.62 11.05
N VAL A 18 -2.41 -7.54 10.14
CA VAL A 18 -1.45 -7.26 9.06
C VAL A 18 -1.94 -6.11 8.16
N ARG A 19 -3.24 -6.04 7.85
CA ARG A 19 -3.79 -4.93 7.06
C ARG A 19 -3.68 -3.61 7.81
N LEU A 20 -4.05 -3.56 9.09
CA LEU A 20 -3.98 -2.35 9.90
C LEU A 20 -2.53 -1.87 10.05
N VAL A 21 -1.60 -2.78 10.32
CA VAL A 21 -0.16 -2.48 10.40
C VAL A 21 0.36 -1.94 9.07
N GLY A 22 0.00 -2.57 7.94
CA GLY A 22 0.40 -2.08 6.62
C GLY A 22 -0.15 -0.69 6.30
N ILE A 23 -1.42 -0.42 6.62
CA ILE A 23 -2.04 0.90 6.44
C ILE A 23 -1.35 1.95 7.33
N ALA A 24 -1.12 1.63 8.60
CA ALA A 24 -0.46 2.53 9.54
C ALA A 24 0.98 2.85 9.08
N TYR A 25 1.71 1.87 8.57
CA TYR A 25 3.06 2.07 8.04
C TYR A 25 3.08 2.95 6.78
N VAL A 26 2.11 2.78 5.87
CA VAL A 26 1.95 3.70 4.72
C VAL A 26 1.62 5.12 5.20
N ALA A 27 0.70 5.26 6.15
CA ALA A 27 0.34 6.57 6.71
C ALA A 27 1.53 7.26 7.38
N LEU A 28 2.36 6.50 8.10
CA LEU A 28 3.61 6.98 8.69
C LEU A 28 4.53 7.60 7.62
N TRP A 29 4.78 6.88 6.52
CA TRP A 29 5.59 7.41 5.42
C TRP A 29 4.96 8.62 4.72
N LEU A 30 3.64 8.66 4.58
CA LEU A 30 2.94 9.84 4.05
C LEU A 30 3.14 11.07 4.94
N VAL A 31 3.05 10.91 6.26
CA VAL A 31 3.34 11.99 7.22
C VAL A 31 4.79 12.43 7.11
N THR A 32 5.74 11.49 7.01
CA THR A 32 7.17 11.79 6.81
C THR A 32 7.40 12.61 5.53
N TRP A 33 6.88 12.17 4.39
CA TRP A 33 7.03 12.90 3.13
C TRP A 33 6.38 14.27 3.18
N TRP A 34 5.19 14.36 3.76
CA TRP A 34 4.50 15.64 3.95
C TRP A 34 5.32 16.58 4.83
N ALA A 35 5.88 16.11 5.94
CA ALA A 35 6.70 16.90 6.84
C ALA A 35 7.98 17.40 6.17
N LEU A 36 8.65 16.56 5.37
CA LEU A 36 9.85 16.95 4.63
C LEU A 36 9.56 18.01 3.55
N GLY A 37 8.38 17.96 2.91
CA GLY A 37 8.03 18.92 1.85
C GLY A 37 7.36 20.20 2.35
N HIS A 38 6.53 20.12 3.39
CA HIS A 38 5.63 21.19 3.81
C HIS A 38 5.73 21.52 5.31
N GLY A 39 6.50 20.75 6.08
CA GLY A 39 6.57 20.89 7.54
C GLY A 39 7.03 22.28 7.98
N SER A 40 8.00 22.88 7.29
CA SER A 40 8.48 24.24 7.61
C SER A 40 7.43 25.33 7.39
N ALA A 41 6.57 25.19 6.37
CA ALA A 41 5.48 26.11 6.09
C ALA A 41 4.34 25.99 7.12
N VAL A 42 4.13 24.79 7.67
CA VAL A 42 3.03 24.51 8.60
C VAL A 42 3.43 24.67 10.07
N LEU A 43 4.66 24.32 10.42
CA LEU A 43 5.27 24.40 11.76
C LEU A 43 6.34 25.50 11.81
N GLY A 44 6.02 26.65 11.23
CA GLY A 44 6.93 27.80 11.16
C GLY A 44 6.95 28.67 12.42
N PRO A 45 7.91 29.61 12.51
CA PRO A 45 8.08 30.51 13.65
C PRO A 45 6.85 31.34 13.97
N ASP A 46 6.12 31.76 12.92
CA ASP A 46 4.89 32.57 13.04
C ASP A 46 3.77 31.86 13.82
N ARG A 47 3.89 30.54 13.99
CA ARG A 47 2.93 29.70 14.72
C ARG A 47 3.48 29.20 16.05
N GLY A 48 4.62 29.75 16.50
CA GLY A 48 5.26 29.39 17.76
C GLY A 48 6.05 28.07 17.70
N CYS A 49 6.35 27.55 16.51
CA CYS A 49 7.17 26.36 16.33
C CYS A 49 8.50 26.71 15.65
N ARG A 50 9.60 26.12 16.11
CA ARG A 50 10.93 26.30 15.52
C ARG A 50 11.59 24.95 15.28
N LEU A 51 12.36 24.86 14.21
CA LEU A 51 13.17 23.68 13.93
C LEU A 51 14.50 23.81 14.69
N GLU A 52 14.74 22.91 15.64
CA GLU A 52 15.97 22.83 16.40
C GLU A 52 16.86 21.72 15.83
N SER A 53 18.15 22.02 15.68
CA SER A 53 19.17 21.04 15.29
C SER A 53 19.76 20.42 16.55
N LEU A 54 19.43 19.16 16.82
CA LEU A 54 19.97 18.38 17.92
C LEU A 54 20.89 17.29 17.35
N ALA A 55 22.21 17.50 17.40
CA ALA A 55 23.20 16.53 16.92
C ALA A 55 22.90 15.99 15.50
N ASP A 56 22.76 16.91 14.54
CA ASP A 56 22.40 16.65 13.13
C ASP A 56 20.97 16.13 12.87
N VAL A 57 20.15 16.03 13.93
CA VAL A 57 18.73 15.68 13.84
C VAL A 57 17.88 16.95 13.93
N PHE A 58 16.99 17.15 12.97
CA PHE A 58 16.11 18.32 12.93
C PHE A 58 14.77 18.04 13.60
N MET A 59 14.53 18.56 14.80
CA MET A 59 13.28 18.36 15.53
C MET A 59 12.48 19.66 15.66
N TRP A 60 11.17 19.60 15.45
CA TRP A 60 10.30 20.74 15.71
C TRP A 60 10.01 20.87 17.19
N SER A 61 10.29 22.04 17.75
CA SER A 61 9.96 22.42 19.12
C SER A 61 8.96 23.57 19.08
N CYS A 62 7.83 23.41 19.76
CA CYS A 62 6.78 24.43 19.81
C CYS A 62 6.64 25.00 21.22
N THR A 63 6.30 26.29 21.32
CA THR A 63 6.04 26.94 22.61
C THR A 63 4.81 26.35 23.30
N THR A 64 4.90 26.25 24.63
CA THR A 64 3.82 25.75 25.48
C THR A 64 2.59 26.64 25.35
N GLY A 65 1.43 26.04 25.05
CA GLY A 65 0.15 26.73 24.86
C GLY A 65 -0.41 26.69 23.44
N THR A 66 0.37 26.26 22.44
CA THR A 66 -0.14 26.05 21.09
C THR A 66 -0.73 24.64 20.94
N ARG A 67 -1.84 24.47 20.20
CA ARG A 67 -2.37 23.11 19.85
C ARG A 67 -1.46 22.34 18.90
N LEU A 68 -0.42 22.99 18.37
CA LEU A 68 0.51 22.44 17.40
C LEU A 68 1.54 21.47 18.01
N HIS A 69 1.70 21.44 19.33
CA HIS A 69 2.60 20.50 20.00
C HIS A 69 2.32 19.04 19.64
N VAL A 70 1.04 18.62 19.63
CA VAL A 70 0.65 17.24 19.26
C VAL A 70 1.06 16.93 17.82
N VAL A 71 0.92 17.90 16.91
CA VAL A 71 1.30 17.73 15.51
C VAL A 71 2.82 17.66 15.36
N ALA A 72 3.55 18.52 16.07
CA ALA A 72 5.01 18.49 16.09
C ALA A 72 5.55 17.18 16.66
N ASP A 73 4.99 16.68 17.77
CA ASP A 73 5.37 15.39 18.37
C ASP A 73 5.11 14.23 17.43
N LEU A 74 3.96 14.24 16.74
CA LEU A 74 3.63 13.22 15.75
C LEU A 74 4.57 13.26 14.53
N VAL A 75 4.92 14.46 14.05
CA VAL A 75 5.89 14.64 12.96
C VAL A 75 7.29 14.20 13.38
N ASN A 76 7.74 14.61 14.57
CA ASN A 76 9.04 14.23 15.12
C ASN A 76 9.11 12.71 15.32
N GLY A 77 8.05 12.08 15.83
CA GLY A 77 7.96 10.63 15.96
C GLY A 77 7.98 9.91 14.61
N ALA A 78 7.29 10.47 13.60
CA ALA A 78 7.33 9.93 12.24
C ALA A 78 8.72 10.01 11.63
N LEU A 79 9.41 11.14 11.76
CA LEU A 79 10.77 11.31 11.25
C LEU A 79 11.79 10.47 12.02
N ALA A 80 11.65 10.37 13.34
CA ALA A 80 12.51 9.54 14.18
C ALA A 80 12.39 8.05 13.84
N SER A 81 11.17 7.59 13.60
CA SER A 81 10.92 6.21 13.22
C SER A 81 11.29 5.90 11.78
N THR A 82 11.35 6.86 10.86
CA THR A 82 11.63 6.62 9.43
C THR A 82 13.00 7.14 9.00
N VAL A 83 13.17 8.46 8.91
CA VAL A 83 14.37 9.13 8.38
C VAL A 83 15.57 8.93 9.33
N TRP A 84 15.35 9.02 10.63
CA TRP A 84 16.43 8.90 11.63
C TRP A 84 16.56 7.51 12.22
N ALA A 85 15.84 6.51 11.69
CA ALA A 85 15.94 5.13 12.16
C ALA A 85 17.39 4.62 12.21
N PRO A 86 18.27 4.86 11.20
CA PRO A 86 19.67 4.44 11.29
C PRO A 86 20.41 5.11 12.46
N ALA A 87 20.18 6.40 12.70
CA ALA A 87 20.80 7.12 13.80
C ALA A 87 20.33 6.59 15.16
N VAL A 88 19.04 6.26 15.30
CA VAL A 88 18.48 5.63 16.52
C VAL A 88 19.07 4.24 16.77
N VAL A 89 19.29 3.45 15.71
CA VAL A 89 19.92 2.12 15.83
C VAL A 89 21.41 2.26 16.21
N MET A 90 22.12 3.21 15.61
CA MET A 90 23.51 3.49 15.94
C MET A 90 23.67 4.01 17.39
N SER A 91 22.75 4.87 17.85
CA SER A 91 22.80 5.39 19.22
C SER A 91 22.54 4.31 20.27
N ALA A 92 21.70 3.31 19.96
CA ALA A 92 21.47 2.15 20.83
C ALA A 92 22.71 1.25 21.04
N ALA A 93 23.71 1.33 20.14
CA ALA A 93 24.99 0.67 20.34
C ALA A 93 25.83 1.37 21.41
N MET A 94 25.71 2.70 21.52
CA MET A 94 26.44 3.53 22.48
C MET A 94 25.71 3.70 23.81
N GLN A 95 24.38 3.67 23.80
CA GLN A 95 23.53 3.95 24.96
C GLN A 95 22.51 2.82 25.17
N PRO A 96 22.62 2.02 26.25
CA PRO A 96 21.73 0.88 26.47
C PRO A 96 20.28 1.29 26.72
N GLU A 97 20.05 2.49 27.24
CA GLU A 97 18.72 3.05 27.52
C GLU A 97 17.87 3.21 26.24
N VAL A 98 18.51 3.43 25.08
CA VAL A 98 17.83 3.64 23.79
C VAL A 98 17.53 2.32 23.06
N ARG A 99 18.03 1.17 23.57
CA ARG A 99 17.86 -0.14 22.91
C ARG A 99 16.40 -0.52 22.71
N LEU A 100 15.54 -0.21 23.68
CA LEU A 100 14.10 -0.51 23.57
C LEU A 100 13.47 0.26 22.39
N ALA A 101 13.82 1.54 22.24
CA ALA A 101 13.36 2.36 21.13
C ALA A 101 13.89 1.83 19.79
N ALA A 102 15.17 1.46 19.72
CA ALA A 102 15.74 0.85 18.51
C ALA A 102 15.06 -0.47 18.13
N PHE A 103 14.77 -1.36 19.08
CA PHE A 103 14.01 -2.59 18.81
C PHE A 103 12.61 -2.30 18.30
N ALA A 104 11.91 -1.29 18.86
CA ALA A 104 10.60 -0.88 18.37
C ALA A 104 10.66 -0.35 16.92
N VAL A 105 11.65 0.49 16.61
CA VAL A 105 11.85 1.03 15.24
C VAL A 105 12.20 -0.10 14.25
N VAL A 106 13.11 -0.99 14.61
CA VAL A 106 13.48 -2.14 13.77
C VAL A 106 12.28 -3.07 13.57
N GLY A 107 11.56 -3.42 14.64
CA GLY A 107 10.36 -4.24 14.56
C GLY A 107 9.27 -3.62 13.68
N LEU A 108 9.06 -2.31 13.82
CA LEU A 108 8.15 -1.54 12.96
C LEU A 108 8.53 -1.67 11.47
N HIS A 109 9.82 -1.66 11.13
CA HIS A 109 10.26 -1.79 9.74
C HIS A 109 10.16 -3.22 9.23
N LEU A 110 10.58 -4.20 10.04
CA LEU A 110 10.54 -5.62 9.68
C LEU A 110 9.13 -6.13 9.43
N VAL A 111 8.14 -5.68 10.22
CA VAL A 111 6.74 -6.08 10.08
C VAL A 111 5.96 -5.12 9.17
N GLY A 112 6.19 -3.82 9.33
CA GLY A 112 5.44 -2.77 8.64
C GLY A 112 5.71 -2.72 7.14
N LEU A 113 6.96 -2.89 6.70
CA LEU A 113 7.31 -2.78 5.28
C LEU A 113 6.68 -3.93 4.45
N PRO A 114 6.79 -5.22 4.81
CA PRO A 114 6.10 -6.28 4.10
C PRO A 114 4.57 -6.12 4.12
N ALA A 115 4.00 -5.71 5.25
CA ALA A 115 2.57 -5.47 5.38
C ALA A 115 2.09 -4.33 4.45
N ALA A 116 2.86 -3.23 4.38
CA ALA A 116 2.58 -2.10 3.50
C ALA A 116 2.67 -2.49 2.02
N LEU A 117 3.69 -3.26 1.62
CA LEU A 117 3.80 -3.78 0.26
C LEU A 117 2.57 -4.61 -0.14
N LEU A 118 2.10 -5.49 0.75
CA LEU A 118 0.88 -6.27 0.49
C LEU A 118 -0.36 -5.39 0.34
N VAL A 119 -0.48 -4.33 1.14
CA VAL A 119 -1.59 -3.36 1.05
C VAL A 119 -1.53 -2.61 -0.27
N VAL A 120 -0.36 -2.08 -0.65
CA VAL A 120 -0.15 -1.32 -1.90
C VAL A 120 -0.42 -2.20 -3.12
N ILE A 121 0.09 -3.44 -3.16
CA ILE A 121 -0.16 -4.38 -4.25
C ILE A 121 -1.65 -4.66 -4.38
N ARG A 122 -2.34 -5.00 -3.29
CA ARG A 122 -3.79 -5.29 -3.32
C ARG A 122 -4.62 -4.07 -3.70
N PHE A 123 -4.21 -2.88 -3.29
CA PHE A 123 -4.89 -1.65 -3.67
C PHE A 123 -4.66 -1.34 -5.15
N GLY A 124 -3.42 -1.50 -5.63
CA GLY A 124 -3.04 -1.31 -7.03
C GLY A 124 -3.79 -2.23 -7.97
N THR A 125 -3.92 -3.53 -7.65
CA THR A 125 -4.69 -4.48 -8.47
C THR A 125 -6.18 -4.09 -8.53
N ARG A 126 -6.78 -3.73 -7.39
CA ARG A 126 -8.18 -3.26 -7.35
C ARG A 126 -8.39 -1.97 -8.15
N LEU A 127 -7.42 -1.06 -8.13
CA LEU A 127 -7.47 0.18 -8.90
C LEU A 127 -7.39 -0.10 -10.40
N CYS A 128 -6.43 -0.93 -10.83
CA CYS A 128 -6.33 -1.38 -12.23
C CYS A 128 -7.62 -2.08 -12.70
N ASP A 129 -8.22 -2.95 -11.89
CA ASP A 129 -9.49 -3.60 -12.22
C ASP A 129 -10.64 -2.60 -12.41
N ARG A 130 -10.71 -1.55 -11.57
CA ARG A 130 -11.72 -0.49 -11.71
C ARG A 130 -11.52 0.33 -12.97
N ILE A 131 -10.28 0.69 -13.29
CA ILE A 131 -9.93 1.45 -14.50
C ILE A 131 -10.24 0.61 -15.75
N ALA A 132 -9.85 -0.67 -15.76
CA ALA A 132 -10.14 -1.58 -16.87
C ALA A 132 -11.64 -1.74 -17.12
N ARG A 133 -12.46 -1.87 -16.07
CA ARG A 133 -13.93 -1.96 -16.21
C ARG A 133 -14.54 -0.67 -16.73
N ARG A 134 -14.05 0.51 -16.31
CA ARG A 134 -14.51 1.81 -16.82
C ARG A 134 -14.13 2.01 -18.29
N GLY A 135 -12.92 1.59 -18.69
CA GLY A 135 -12.49 1.63 -20.09
C GLY A 135 -13.36 0.74 -21.00
N SER A 136 -13.71 -0.46 -20.54
CA SER A 136 -14.58 -1.37 -21.32
C SER A 136 -16.02 -0.89 -21.44
N ALA A 137 -16.52 -0.06 -20.51
CA ALA A 137 -17.88 0.49 -20.58
C ALA A 137 -18.02 1.62 -21.61
N VAL A 138 -16.90 2.25 -22.01
CA VAL A 138 -16.88 3.32 -23.04
C VAL A 138 -16.72 2.74 -24.46
N SER A 139 -16.36 1.45 -24.59
CA SER A 139 -16.34 0.72 -25.87
C SER A 139 -17.60 -0.11 -26.09
N GLY A 140 -18.76 0.41 -25.68
CA GLY A 140 -20.06 -0.08 -26.15
C GLY A 140 -20.26 0.32 -27.62
N PRO A 141 -20.90 -0.53 -28.44
CA PRO A 141 -20.91 -0.36 -29.89
C PRO A 141 -21.86 0.78 -30.28
N ASP A 142 -21.29 1.94 -30.61
CA ASP A 142 -21.96 2.83 -31.56
C ASP A 142 -21.93 2.11 -32.90
N THR A 143 -23.04 1.44 -33.19
CA THR A 143 -23.40 1.04 -34.54
C THR A 143 -24.30 2.17 -35.07
N PRO A 144 -23.76 3.21 -35.71
CA PRO A 144 -24.58 3.98 -36.64
C PRO A 144 -24.82 3.10 -37.88
N PRO A 145 -26.05 3.06 -38.42
CA PRO A 145 -26.27 2.44 -39.71
C PRO A 145 -25.44 3.18 -40.76
N ASP A 146 -24.67 2.41 -41.53
CA ASP A 146 -23.98 2.83 -42.74
C ASP A 146 -25.00 3.48 -43.69
N ASP A 147 -24.73 4.71 -44.09
CA ASP A 147 -24.60 5.06 -45.51
C ASP A 147 -24.33 6.57 -45.66
N GLY A 148 -23.10 6.91 -46.08
CA GLY A 148 -22.89 8.08 -46.94
C GLY A 148 -21.97 9.20 -46.45
N ALA A 149 -20.81 9.27 -47.11
CA ALA A 149 -20.03 10.45 -47.49
C ALA A 149 -18.81 10.89 -46.62
N PRO A 150 -17.71 11.36 -47.26
CA PRO A 150 -16.47 11.69 -46.60
C PRO A 150 -16.39 13.18 -46.25
N ALA A 151 -15.92 13.53 -45.04
CA ALA A 151 -15.43 14.86 -44.76
C ALA A 151 -14.34 14.88 -43.69
N SER A 152 -13.22 15.45 -44.11
CA SER A 152 -12.07 15.99 -43.39
C SER A 152 -12.30 16.57 -41.98
N GLY A 153 -11.29 16.37 -41.13
CA GLY A 153 -10.72 17.44 -40.32
C GLY A 153 -10.95 17.38 -38.81
N GLY A 154 -9.87 17.51 -38.05
CA GLY A 154 -9.91 18.12 -36.72
C GLY A 154 -9.51 17.22 -35.55
N ALA A 155 -8.23 17.34 -35.18
CA ALA A 155 -7.64 17.21 -33.85
C ALA A 155 -8.45 16.54 -32.72
N THR A 156 -7.86 15.51 -32.12
CA THR A 156 -7.83 15.39 -30.66
C THR A 156 -6.55 14.68 -30.23
N LEU A 157 -5.58 15.48 -29.82
CA LEU A 157 -4.47 15.08 -28.94
C LEU A 157 -5.09 14.72 -27.58
N ALA A 158 -5.73 13.56 -27.49
CA ALA A 158 -6.02 12.94 -26.22
C ALA A 158 -4.69 12.40 -25.69
N GLY A 159 -4.06 13.19 -24.82
CA GLY A 159 -2.92 12.77 -24.01
C GLY A 159 -3.32 11.58 -23.14
N ALA A 160 -3.24 10.39 -23.72
CA ALA A 160 -3.18 9.15 -22.99
C ALA A 160 -1.81 9.10 -22.33
N THR A 161 -1.70 9.74 -21.16
CA THR A 161 -0.66 9.41 -20.18
C THR A 161 -0.87 7.95 -19.83
N THR A 162 -0.25 7.10 -20.64
CA THR A 162 -0.41 5.67 -20.59
C THR A 162 0.27 5.25 -19.31
N LEU A 163 -0.51 4.99 -18.27
CA LEU A 163 -0.05 4.28 -17.08
C LEU A 163 0.30 2.87 -17.54
N THR A 164 1.53 2.72 -18.04
CA THR A 164 2.19 1.50 -18.55
C THR A 164 2.33 0.39 -17.50
N GLY A 165 1.63 0.48 -16.37
CA GLY A 165 1.74 -0.43 -15.23
C GLY A 165 0.55 -1.39 -15.03
N CYS A 166 -0.62 -1.12 -15.63
CA CYS A 166 -1.72 -2.07 -15.55
C CYS A 166 -1.55 -3.15 -16.64
N VAL A 167 -0.62 -4.09 -16.41
CA VAL A 167 -0.55 -5.32 -17.19
C VAL A 167 -1.91 -5.98 -17.06
N GLN A 168 -2.67 -6.00 -18.17
CA GLN A 168 -3.95 -6.69 -18.23
C GLN A 168 -3.70 -8.13 -17.77
N PRO A 169 -4.37 -8.64 -16.73
CA PRO A 169 -4.27 -10.05 -16.41
C PRO A 169 -4.73 -10.78 -17.66
N LEU A 170 -3.79 -11.48 -18.32
CA LEU A 170 -4.07 -12.31 -19.49
C LEU A 170 -5.32 -13.09 -19.16
N ARG A 171 -6.43 -12.73 -19.81
CA ARG A 171 -7.75 -13.29 -19.59
C ARG A 171 -7.56 -14.79 -19.80
N ARG A 172 -7.42 -15.56 -18.72
CA ARG A 172 -7.20 -17.01 -18.79
C ARG A 172 -8.39 -17.52 -19.59
N LYS A 173 -8.17 -17.83 -20.87
CA LYS A 173 -9.15 -18.53 -21.69
C LYS A 173 -9.60 -19.71 -20.84
N ALA A 174 -10.90 -19.77 -20.55
CA ALA A 174 -11.47 -20.85 -19.77
C ALA A 174 -10.93 -22.15 -20.36
N ARG A 175 -10.10 -22.86 -19.60
CA ARG A 175 -9.62 -24.16 -20.07
C ARG A 175 -10.87 -25.02 -20.24
N PRO A 176 -11.03 -25.70 -21.38
CA PRO A 176 -12.16 -26.60 -21.56
C PRO A 176 -12.18 -27.59 -20.39
N PRO A 177 -13.37 -27.97 -19.90
CA PRO A 177 -13.50 -28.89 -18.79
C PRO A 177 -12.71 -30.16 -19.12
N VAL A 178 -11.75 -30.50 -18.25
CA VAL A 178 -10.98 -31.74 -18.38
C VAL A 178 -11.96 -32.86 -18.08
N THR A 179 -12.45 -33.53 -19.12
CA THR A 179 -13.24 -34.75 -18.97
C THR A 179 -12.36 -35.80 -18.28
N PRO A 180 -12.80 -36.41 -17.16
CA PRO A 180 -12.04 -37.46 -16.51
C PRO A 180 -11.82 -38.59 -17.52
N ARG A 181 -10.56 -38.88 -17.80
CA ARG A 181 -10.17 -39.98 -18.69
C ARG A 181 -10.49 -41.28 -17.96
N SER A 182 -11.52 -41.99 -18.40
CA SER A 182 -11.88 -43.32 -17.90
C SER A 182 -10.86 -44.37 -18.37
N THR A 183 -9.62 -44.28 -17.89
CA THR A 183 -8.64 -45.35 -18.01
C THR A 183 -8.61 -46.07 -16.68
N PHE A 184 -9.50 -47.04 -16.49
CA PHE A 184 -9.23 -48.27 -15.75
C PHE A 184 -10.45 -49.19 -15.94
N GLY A 185 -10.52 -49.81 -17.12
CA GLY A 185 -11.30 -51.03 -17.32
C GLY A 185 -10.63 -52.16 -16.54
N LEU A 186 -10.97 -52.29 -15.26
CA LEU A 186 -10.71 -53.51 -14.50
C LEU A 186 -11.84 -54.48 -14.79
N ARG A 187 -11.48 -55.47 -15.61
CA ARG A 187 -12.26 -56.62 -16.04
C ARG A 187 -13.03 -57.24 -14.86
N GLN A 188 -14.35 -57.15 -14.89
CA GLN A 188 -15.23 -58.13 -14.25
C GLN A 188 -15.28 -59.35 -15.18
N ALA A 189 -14.67 -60.47 -14.77
CA ALA A 189 -15.02 -61.81 -15.22
C ALA A 189 -14.29 -62.86 -14.38
N ILE A 190 -14.97 -63.36 -13.33
CA ILE A 190 -14.78 -64.75 -12.88
C ILE A 190 -16.18 -65.35 -12.82
N PRO A 191 -16.59 -66.16 -13.80
CA PRO A 191 -17.80 -66.96 -13.67
C PRO A 191 -17.56 -68.11 -12.69
N SER A 192 -18.59 -68.35 -11.88
CA SER A 192 -18.77 -69.45 -10.93
C SER A 192 -18.74 -70.82 -11.58
#